data_AF-A0A9D2FVJ5-F1
#
_entry.id   AF-A0A9D2FVJ5-F1
#
_cell.length_a   1.000
_cell.length_b   1.000
_cell.length_c   1.000
_cell.angle_alpha   90.00
_cell.angle_beta   90.00
_cell.angle_gamma   90.00
#
_symmetry.space_group_name_H-M   'P 1'
#
loop_
_entity.id
_entity.type
_entity.pdbx_description
1 polymer ?
#
loop_
_entity_poly.entity_id
_entity_poly.type
_entity_poly.pdbx_seq_one_letter_code
_entity_poly.pdbx_strand_id
1 'polypeptide(L)' 'MLHRAAELVMERREELASYNTLETGKLFMESAWEMNVVADMFNHYADHGAEYLKPEIIKNPDQNAGDAVGIYQPTGIIY' A
#
# COMPACT_ATOMS: atom_id res chain seq x y z
N MET A 1 -2.65 7.12 -9.82
CA MET A 1 -3.36 7.67 -8.63
C MET A 1 -2.52 7.57 -7.38
N LEU A 2 -2.02 6.38 -7.01
CA LEU A 2 -1.29 6.19 -5.75
C LEU A 2 0.06 6.94 -5.70
N HIS A 3 0.84 6.99 -6.79
CA HIS A 3 2.03 7.87 -6.88
C HIS A 3 1.69 9.34 -6.61
N ARG A 4 0.58 9.85 -7.16
CA ARG A 4 0.18 11.25 -6.93
C ARG A 4 -0.18 11.50 -5.46
N ALA A 5 -0.75 10.51 -4.77
CA ALA A 5 -0.98 10.61 -3.33
C ALA A 5 0.34 10.68 -2.55
N ALA A 6 1.35 9.87 -2.92
CA ALA A 6 2.69 9.95 -2.32
C ALA A 6 3.33 11.33 -2.52
N GLU A 7 3.25 11.89 -3.73
CA GLU A 7 3.73 13.25 -4.03
C GLU A 7 3.03 14.30 -3.15
N LEU A 8 1.70 14.23 -3.03
CA LEU A 8 0.92 15.16 -2.20
C LEU A 8 1.27 15.08 -0.71
N VAL A 9 1.54 13.87 -0.19
CA VAL A 9 2.02 13.69 1.19
C VAL A 9 3.35 14.39 1.39
N MET A 10 4.28 14.27 0.44
CA MET A 10 5.59 14.93 0.51
C MET A 10 5.49 16.45 0.34
N GLU A 11 4.65 16.94 -0.58
CA GLU A 11 4.36 18.36 -0.78
C GLU A 11 3.79 19.01 0.49
N ARG A 12 3.00 18.27 1.28
CA ARG A 12 2.32 18.76 2.51
C ARG A 12 2.86 18.14 3.79
N ARG A 13 4.08 17.62 3.76
CA ARG A 13 4.66 16.81 4.84
C ARG A 13 4.55 17.46 6.22
N GLU A 14 4.95 18.73 6.32
CA GLU A 14 4.95 19.47 7.59
C GLU A 14 3.52 19.80 8.06
N GLU A 15 2.62 20.11 7.13
CA GLU A 15 1.21 20.38 7.43
C GLU A 15 0.54 19.12 8.01
N LEU A 16 0.67 17.98 7.34
CA LEU A 16 0.11 16.70 7.80
C LEU A 16 0.73 16.24 9.12
N ALA A 17 2.05 16.43 9.30
CA ALA A 17 2.73 16.14 10.57
C ALA A 17 2.21 17.03 11.71
N SER A 18 1.89 18.30 11.42
CA SER A 18 1.35 19.22 12.42
C SER A 18 -0.03 18.78 12.91
N TYR A 19 -0.91 18.31 12.02
CA TYR A 19 -2.22 17.77 12.40
C TYR A 19 -2.08 16.55 13.31
N ASN A 20 -1.25 15.57 12.93
CA ASN A 20 -1.00 14.38 13.74
C ASN A 20 -0.49 14.74 15.15
N THR A 21 0.45 15.69 15.25
CA THR A 21 0.94 16.18 16.54
C THR A 21 -0.14 16.87 17.37
N LEU A 22 -1.00 17.70 16.76
CA LEU A 22 -2.06 18.41 17.48
C LEU A 22 -3.15 17.46 17.98
N GLU A 23 -3.49 16.43 17.20
CA GLU A 23 -4.55 15.49 17.53
C GLU A 23 -4.09 14.43 18.56
N THR A 24 -2.83 14.01 18.52
CA THR A 24 -2.34 12.86 19.30
C THR A 24 -1.31 13.22 20.37
N GLY A 25 -0.66 14.39 20.27
CA GLY A 25 0.44 14.81 21.16
C GLY A 25 1.82 14.23 20.79
N LYS A 26 1.95 13.51 19.68
CA LYS A 26 3.23 12.97 19.19
C LYS A 26 4.22 14.07 18.83
N LEU A 27 5.53 13.82 19.01
CA LEU A 27 6.57 14.78 18.62
C LEU A 27 6.49 15.09 17.13
N PHE A 28 6.56 16.38 16.76
CA PHE A 28 6.48 16.82 15.37
C PHE A 28 7.49 16.11 14.45
N MET A 29 8.72 15.93 14.93
CA MET A 29 9.76 15.24 14.16
C MET A 29 9.43 13.77 13.90
N GLU A 30 8.77 13.10 14.84
CA GLU A 30 8.30 11.72 14.68
C GLU A 30 7.15 11.68 13.66
N SER A 31 6.15 12.57 13.80
CA SER A 31 5.04 12.70 12.86
C SER A 31 5.51 13.03 11.43
N ALA A 32 6.54 13.87 11.28
CA ALA A 32 7.13 14.22 9.98
C ALA A 32 7.94 13.07 9.39
N TRP A 33 8.51 12.19 10.21
CA TRP A 33 9.12 10.95 9.73
C TRP A 33 8.06 9.95 9.27
N GLU A 34 6.93 9.83 10.00
CA GLU A 34 5.81 8.99 9.58
C GLU A 34 5.27 9.37 8.20
N MET A 35 5.18 10.66 7.88
CA MET A 35 4.76 11.10 6.54
C MET A 35 5.68 10.58 5.42
N ASN A 36 6.99 10.43 5.68
CA ASN A 36 7.90 9.83 4.70
C ASN A 36 7.56 8.35 4.50
N VAL A 37 7.33 7.62 5.60
CA VAL A 37 6.95 6.19 5.54
C VAL A 37 5.63 6.01 4.81
N VAL A 38 4.65 6.88 5.03
CA VAL A 38 3.37 6.84 4.31
C VAL A 38 3.56 7.05 2.81
N ALA A 39 4.38 8.02 2.41
CA ALA A 39 4.70 8.24 0.99
C ALA A 39 5.42 7.02 0.38
N ASP A 40 6.34 6.41 1.12
CA ASP A 40 7.04 5.18 0.69
C ASP A 40 6.06 4.01 0.54
N MET A 41 5.11 3.84 1.45
CA MET A 41 4.07 2.80 1.36
C MET A 41 3.18 2.99 0.13
N PHE A 42 2.77 4.23 -0.16
CA PHE A 42 2.01 4.53 -1.37
C PHE A 42 2.81 4.22 -2.64
N ASN A 43 4.08 4.60 -2.70
CA ASN A 43 4.92 4.26 -3.85
C ASN A 43 5.13 2.74 -3.99
N HIS A 44 5.41 2.04 -2.89
CA HIS A 44 5.61 0.59 -2.90
C HIS A 44 4.42 -0.17 -3.52
N TYR A 45 3.19 0.14 -3.11
CA TYR A 45 2.02 -0.51 -3.70
C TYR A 45 1.70 0.00 -5.11
N ALA A 46 2.10 1.23 -5.46
CA ALA A 46 1.95 1.72 -6.81
C ALA A 46 2.88 0.98 -7.79
N ASP A 47 4.11 0.71 -7.37
CA ASP A 47 5.15 0.03 -8.14
C ASP A 47 4.93 -1.49 -8.20
N HIS A 48 4.48 -2.10 -7.10
CA HIS A 48 4.44 -3.57 -6.97
C HIS A 48 3.03 -4.16 -6.91
N GLY A 49 1.98 -3.34 -6.77
CA GLY A 49 0.61 -3.83 -6.65
C GLY A 49 0.16 -4.68 -7.84
N ALA A 50 0.59 -4.33 -9.06
CA ALA A 50 0.31 -5.12 -10.25
C ALA A 50 1.01 -6.50 -10.23
N GLU A 51 2.18 -6.61 -9.61
CA GLU A 51 2.87 -7.89 -9.42
C GLU A 51 2.13 -8.74 -8.38
N TYR A 52 1.74 -8.14 -7.25
CA TYR A 52 1.03 -8.83 -6.18
C TYR A 52 -0.35 -9.38 -6.60
N LEU A 53 -0.96 -8.78 -7.62
CA LEU A 53 -2.27 -9.20 -8.13
C LEU A 53 -2.21 -10.21 -9.28
N LYS A 54 -1.01 -10.64 -9.70
CA LYS A 54 -0.89 -11.66 -10.76
C LYS A 54 -1.55 -12.97 -10.33
N PRO A 55 -2.23 -13.67 -11.25
CA PRO A 55 -2.70 -15.03 -11.02
C PRO A 55 -1.59 -15.96 -10.52
N GLU A 56 -1.89 -16.76 -9.51
CA GLU A 56 -1.00 -17.79 -9.00
C GLU A 56 -1.36 -19.15 -9.61
N ILE A 57 -0.42 -19.81 -10.27
CA ILE A 57 -0.62 -21.16 -10.81
C ILE A 57 -0.19 -22.18 -9.75
N ILE A 58 -1.14 -23.02 -9.34
CA ILE A 58 -0.91 -24.08 -8.37
C ILE A 58 -0.77 -25.40 -9.14
N LYS A 59 0.44 -25.95 -9.11
CA LYS A 59 0.75 -27.19 -9.83
C LYS A 59 0.07 -28.40 -9.19
N ASN A 60 -0.59 -29.20 -10.01
CA ASN A 60 -1.23 -30.42 -9.53
C ASN A 60 -0.19 -31.57 -9.47
N PRO A 61 -0.04 -32.28 -8.34
CA PRO A 61 0.82 -33.44 -8.25
C PRO A 61 0.32 -34.65 -9.08
N ASP A 62 -0.97 -34.74 -9.35
CA ASP A 62 -1.51 -35.77 -10.26
C ASP A 62 -1.38 -35.33 -11.72
N GLN A 63 -0.58 -36.06 -12.48
CA GLN A 63 -0.32 -35.79 -13.90
C GLN A 63 -1.55 -35.96 -14.80
N ASN A 64 -2.61 -36.62 -14.32
CA ASN A 64 -3.87 -36.78 -15.04
C ASN A 64 -4.86 -35.65 -14.79
N ALA A 65 -4.54 -34.72 -13.89
CA ALA A 65 -5.37 -33.56 -13.56
C ALA A 65 -4.69 -32.26 -14.02
N GLY A 66 -5.49 -31.25 -14.39
CA GLY A 66 -4.98 -29.93 -14.75
C GLY A 66 -4.48 -29.14 -13.53
N ASP A 67 -3.62 -28.15 -13.79
CA ASP A 67 -3.20 -27.16 -12.80
C ASP A 67 -4.40 -26.29 -12.34
N ALA A 68 -4.33 -25.79 -11.11
CA ALA A 68 -5.28 -24.81 -10.59
C ALA A 68 -4.74 -23.38 -10.73
N VAL A 69 -5.64 -22.40 -10.71
CA VAL A 69 -5.28 -20.97 -10.73
C VAL A 69 -5.98 -20.22 -9.61
N GLY A 70 -5.22 -19.48 -8.81
CA GLY A 70 -5.70 -18.51 -7.84
C GLY A 70 -5.75 -17.13 -8.47
N ILE A 71 -6.90 -16.45 -8.39
CA ILE A 71 -7.10 -15.09 -8.90
C ILE A 71 -7.38 -14.16 -7.71
N TYR A 72 -6.65 -13.05 -7.62
CA TYR A 72 -6.88 -12.03 -6.61
C TYR A 72 -7.92 -11.02 -7.11
N GLN A 73 -9.04 -10.90 -6.40
CA GLN A 73 -10.14 -10.02 -6.76
C GLN A 73 -10.58 -9.18 -5.56
N PRO A 74 -11.05 -7.95 -5.77
CA PRO A 74 -11.59 -7.13 -4.70
C PRO A 74 -12.87 -7.76 -4.14
N THR A 75 -13.00 -7.78 -2.81
CA THR A 75 -14.18 -8.33 -2.11
C THR A 75 -15.29 -7.29 -1.94
N GLY A 76 -14.97 -6.01 -2.04
CA GLY A 76 -15.91 -4.90 -1.89
C GLY A 76 -15.42 -3.86 -0.89
N ILE A 77 -16.35 -3.36 -0.07
CA ILE A 77 -16.10 -2.29 0.92
C ILE A 77 -15.36 -2.87 2.14
N ILE A 78 -14.33 -2.18 2.59
CA ILE A 78 -13.58 -2.46 3.82
C ILE A 78 -13.87 -1.33 4.83
N TYR A 79 -14.23 -1.66 6.07
CA TYR A 79 -14.52 -0.72 7.17
C TYR A 79 -13.34 -0.60 8.12
#